data_AF-A0A962TW96-F1
#
_entry.id   AF-A0A962TW96-F1
#
_cell.length_a   1.000
_cell.length_b   1.000
_cell.length_c   1.000
_cell.angle_alpha   90.00
_cell.angle_beta   90.00
_cell.angle_gamma   90.00
#
_symmetry.space_group_name_H-M   'P 1'
#
loop_
_entity.id
_entity.type
_entity.pdbx_description
1 polymer ?
#
loop_
_entity_poly.entity_id
_entity_poly.type
_entity_poly.pdbx_seq_one_letter_code
_entity_poly.pdbx_strand_id
1 'polypeptide(L)'
;MSFLSLRKTLLLSACVMFFPVAGLSAVALAQDDVAVHDISVVIDEISEAAQPDDATLVDSDDASSGVDDASPASRGDGDVFSADDSPSIAGPSGVSSDEFFDAESLVPQGEMAKSTPHKVNPRLQPASKYVLVRKDFAQDTYSAKLVAADRAMKLGRYDSAVDILDSLVKSNSRDPRALMSRAVALQKLGRFDEAMADYEKTEKLDPNNIEVKVNMLGLLGTKFPAVALRRLLDLHESHQDHVGIVAQIAVVEAQLGDFQNAMKYLGMAASMDPDNASHFFNMGVIADRAGETKVAVSYYEKALELDSIYGAGKTIPRDAVYERLAQIR
;
A
#
# COMPACT_ATOMS: atom_id res chain seq x y z
N MET A 1 71.31 -30.90 3.70
CA MET A 1 70.42 -31.47 2.69
C MET A 1 68.99 -31.16 3.14
N SER A 2 68.07 -30.52 2.42
CA SER A 2 68.01 -29.77 1.17
C SER A 2 66.56 -29.26 1.07
N PHE A 3 66.39 -28.01 0.63
CA PHE A 3 65.27 -27.45 -0.16
C PHE A 3 63.82 -27.63 0.34
N LEU A 4 63.10 -26.57 0.74
CA LEU A 4 62.56 -25.47 -0.09
C LEU A 4 61.70 -25.93 -1.28
N SER A 5 60.43 -25.51 -1.26
CA SER A 5 59.76 -24.80 -2.36
C SER A 5 58.76 -25.54 -3.28
N LEU A 6 57.60 -24.87 -3.40
CA LEU A 6 56.91 -24.45 -4.63
C LEU A 6 55.73 -25.26 -5.21
N ARG A 7 54.57 -24.59 -5.11
CA ARG A 7 53.42 -24.44 -6.05
C ARG A 7 53.52 -25.11 -7.43
N LYS A 8 52.38 -25.61 -7.93
CA LYS A 8 51.96 -25.43 -9.33
C LYS A 8 50.44 -25.55 -9.55
N THR A 9 49.92 -24.51 -10.18
CA THR A 9 48.62 -24.29 -10.83
C THR A 9 48.44 -25.17 -12.08
N LEU A 10 47.19 -25.52 -12.43
CA LEU A 10 46.80 -25.82 -13.82
C LEU A 10 45.27 -25.65 -14.06
N LEU A 11 44.95 -24.82 -15.06
CA LEU A 11 43.67 -24.63 -15.75
C LEU A 11 43.48 -25.68 -16.86
N LEU A 12 42.23 -25.99 -17.23
CA LEU A 12 41.64 -26.12 -18.60
C LEU A 12 40.25 -26.81 -18.47
N SER A 13 39.12 -26.16 -18.74
CA SER A 13 38.43 -25.95 -20.03
C SER A 13 37.93 -27.23 -20.73
N ALA A 14 36.60 -27.42 -20.82
CA ALA A 14 35.94 -28.25 -21.82
C ALA A 14 34.47 -27.81 -22.04
N CYS A 15 34.17 -27.44 -23.29
CA CYS A 15 32.84 -27.18 -23.85
C CYS A 15 32.00 -28.45 -23.99
N VAL A 16 30.67 -28.34 -23.82
CA VAL A 16 29.69 -29.15 -24.55
C VAL A 16 28.47 -28.28 -24.88
N MET A 17 28.17 -28.13 -26.17
CA MET A 17 26.90 -27.65 -26.70
C MET A 17 26.08 -28.84 -27.21
N PHE A 18 24.77 -28.89 -26.96
CA PHE A 18 23.73 -29.29 -27.93
C PHE A 18 22.31 -28.94 -27.43
N PHE A 19 21.55 -28.19 -28.25
CA PHE A 19 20.11 -27.80 -28.19
C PHE A 19 19.19 -28.97 -28.67
N PRO A 20 17.85 -28.83 -28.83
CA PRO A 20 16.77 -28.30 -27.96
C PRO A 20 15.52 -29.22 -27.88
N VAL A 21 14.58 -28.96 -26.95
CA VAL A 21 13.16 -29.37 -27.10
C VAL A 21 12.24 -28.24 -26.64
N ALA A 22 11.23 -28.00 -27.46
CA ALA A 22 10.20 -26.99 -27.35
C ALA A 22 9.18 -27.25 -26.24
N GLY A 23 8.52 -26.17 -25.81
CA GLY A 23 7.12 -26.22 -25.36
C GLY A 23 6.91 -26.17 -23.86
N LEU A 24 6.92 -24.96 -23.29
CA LEU A 24 6.00 -24.57 -22.23
C LEU A 24 5.86 -23.05 -22.27
N SER A 25 4.67 -22.57 -22.64
CA SER A 25 4.26 -21.20 -22.35
C SER A 25 4.27 -21.05 -20.83
N ALA A 26 5.28 -20.37 -20.31
CA ALA A 26 5.26 -19.88 -18.95
C ALA A 26 4.15 -18.81 -18.89
N VAL A 27 3.00 -19.19 -18.34
CA VAL A 27 2.07 -18.24 -17.76
C VAL A 27 2.87 -17.55 -16.66
N ALA A 28 3.29 -16.31 -16.94
CA ALA A 28 3.79 -15.40 -15.92
C ALA A 28 2.63 -15.16 -14.96
N LEU A 29 2.58 -15.95 -13.88
CA LEU A 29 1.82 -15.59 -12.71
C LEU A 29 2.50 -14.33 -12.17
N ALA A 30 1.81 -13.20 -12.33
CA ALA A 30 2.16 -11.96 -11.65
C ALA A 30 2.40 -12.29 -10.18
N GLN A 31 3.64 -12.10 -9.73
CA GLN A 31 3.92 -11.91 -8.33
C GLN A 31 3.27 -10.59 -7.98
N ASP A 32 2.03 -10.65 -7.47
CA ASP A 32 1.40 -9.51 -6.83
C ASP A 32 2.19 -9.26 -5.55
N ASP A 33 3.19 -8.37 -5.63
CA ASP A 33 3.95 -7.87 -4.49
C ASP A 33 2.99 -7.10 -3.56
N VAL A 34 2.38 -7.81 -2.62
CA VAL A 34 1.87 -7.21 -1.38
C VAL A 34 3.10 -6.95 -0.49
N ALA A 35 3.99 -6.10 -0.97
CA ALA A 35 5.17 -5.66 -0.24
C ALA A 35 4.69 -4.69 0.86
N VAL A 36 4.65 -5.17 2.10
CA VAL A 36 4.26 -4.38 3.27
C VAL A 36 5.51 -3.64 3.74
N HIS A 37 5.92 -2.62 3.00
CA HIS A 37 7.09 -1.80 3.34
C HIS A 37 6.76 -0.57 4.19
N ASP A 38 5.54 -0.53 4.73
CA ASP A 38 5.06 0.58 5.52
C ASP A 38 5.11 0.24 7.01
N ILE A 39 6.33 0.09 7.51
CA ILE A 39 6.66 -0.19 8.90
C ILE A 39 6.87 1.17 9.57
N SER A 40 5.90 1.66 10.33
CA SER A 40 6.04 2.90 11.11
C SER A 40 6.40 2.56 12.56
N VAL A 41 7.34 3.32 13.13
CA VAL A 41 7.44 3.43 14.59
C VAL A 41 6.08 3.92 15.08
N VAL A 42 5.48 3.23 16.05
CA VAL A 42 4.12 3.49 16.55
C VAL A 42 3.96 5.00 16.83
N ILE A 43 2.95 5.60 16.19
CA ILE A 43 2.71 7.05 16.15
C ILE A 43 2.31 7.62 17.53
N ASP A 44 1.83 6.77 18.44
CA ASP A 44 1.34 7.19 19.76
C ASP A 44 2.37 8.04 20.54
N GLU A 45 3.67 7.81 20.33
CA GLU A 45 4.75 8.50 21.04
C GLU A 45 5.13 9.88 20.47
N ILE A 46 4.65 10.29 19.28
CA ILE A 46 4.90 11.66 18.76
C ILE A 46 4.19 12.70 19.63
N SER A 47 3.10 12.31 20.31
CA SER A 47 2.34 13.20 21.21
C SER A 47 2.91 13.33 22.63
N GLU A 48 3.71 12.36 23.08
CA GLU A 48 4.20 12.31 24.48
C GLU A 48 5.58 12.94 24.68
N ALA A 49 6.31 13.25 23.60
CA ALA A 49 7.61 13.92 23.69
C ALA A 49 7.45 15.44 23.86
N ALA A 50 7.34 15.85 25.13
CA ALA A 50 7.45 17.19 25.70
C ALA A 50 6.14 18.02 25.81
N GLN A 51 5.46 17.88 26.95
CA GLN A 51 4.59 18.93 27.48
C GLN A 51 5.38 19.80 28.48
N PRO A 52 5.45 21.13 28.30
CA PRO A 52 5.60 22.05 29.42
C PRO A 52 4.22 22.31 30.06
N ASP A 53 4.21 22.36 31.38
CA ASP A 53 3.05 22.56 32.23
C ASP A 53 2.26 23.86 31.94
N ASP A 54 0.94 23.73 32.09
CA ASP A 54 -0.03 24.72 32.59
C ASP A 54 -0.45 25.93 31.71
N ALA A 55 -1.75 25.98 31.36
CA ALA A 55 -2.61 27.13 31.64
C ALA A 55 -4.08 26.88 31.25
N THR A 56 -4.93 26.95 32.26
CA THR A 56 -6.40 27.07 32.24
C THR A 56 -6.93 28.23 31.38
N LEU A 57 -8.16 28.09 30.85
CA LEU A 57 -9.33 29.02 30.91
C LEU A 57 -10.32 28.71 29.75
N VAL A 58 -11.49 28.12 30.03
CA VAL A 58 -12.83 28.73 30.30
C VAL A 58 -13.72 28.83 29.05
N ASP A 59 -14.94 28.32 29.27
CA ASP A 59 -16.13 28.22 28.43
C ASP A 59 -16.60 29.49 27.70
N SER A 60 -17.39 29.30 26.64
CA SER A 60 -18.76 29.83 26.62
C SER A 60 -19.61 29.28 25.47
N ASP A 61 -20.87 29.04 25.84
CA ASP A 61 -22.04 28.55 25.11
C ASP A 61 -22.49 29.32 23.84
N ASP A 62 -23.41 28.64 23.13
CA ASP A 62 -24.71 29.09 22.56
C ASP A 62 -24.89 28.62 21.11
N ALA A 63 -25.78 27.68 20.77
CA ALA A 63 -27.26 27.61 20.91
C ALA A 63 -28.06 28.29 19.78
N SER A 64 -29.01 27.50 19.26
CA SER A 64 -30.27 27.87 18.57
C SER A 64 -30.18 28.17 17.06
N SER A 65 -30.84 27.35 16.24
CA SER A 65 -32.22 27.50 15.69
C SER A 65 -32.21 28.30 14.38
N GLY A 66 -32.92 27.99 13.30
CA GLY A 66 -34.06 27.14 13.00
C GLY A 66 -34.76 27.75 11.78
N VAL A 67 -35.81 27.08 11.29
CA VAL A 67 -36.89 27.59 10.40
C VAL A 67 -36.70 27.40 8.88
N ASP A 68 -37.49 26.45 8.36
CA ASP A 68 -38.52 26.53 7.30
C ASP A 68 -38.23 27.43 6.06
N ASP A 69 -38.63 27.12 4.82
CA ASP A 69 -40.02 26.89 4.41
C ASP A 69 -40.15 26.48 2.92
N ALA A 70 -41.40 26.17 2.57
CA ALA A 70 -42.04 25.59 1.41
C ALA A 70 -41.69 25.98 -0.04
N SER A 71 -42.07 25.04 -0.93
CA SER A 71 -42.27 25.13 -2.39
C SER A 71 -43.34 26.17 -2.81
N PRO A 72 -43.57 26.41 -4.13
CA PRO A 72 -44.60 25.61 -4.83
C PRO A 72 -44.39 25.37 -6.34
N ALA A 73 -45.36 24.63 -6.90
CA ALA A 73 -45.46 23.92 -8.19
C ALA A 73 -45.85 24.73 -9.44
N SER A 74 -45.69 24.10 -10.62
CA SER A 74 -46.65 24.06 -11.76
C SER A 74 -46.13 23.10 -12.86
N ARG A 75 -46.73 21.94 -13.13
CA ARG A 75 -47.86 21.61 -14.04
C ARG A 75 -47.68 21.94 -15.53
N GLY A 76 -47.87 20.94 -16.40
CA GLY A 76 -48.17 21.10 -17.82
C GLY A 76 -48.01 19.80 -18.64
N ASP A 77 -49.12 19.05 -18.78
CA ASP A 77 -49.30 17.85 -19.60
C ASP A 77 -49.22 18.11 -21.13
N GLY A 78 -49.01 17.04 -21.91
CA GLY A 78 -49.33 17.05 -23.35
C GLY A 78 -48.75 15.88 -24.17
N ASP A 79 -49.54 14.82 -24.32
CA ASP A 79 -49.33 13.65 -25.20
C ASP A 79 -49.31 13.99 -26.72
N VAL A 80 -48.82 13.02 -27.53
CA VAL A 80 -49.47 12.44 -28.75
C VAL A 80 -48.52 12.23 -29.97
N PHE A 81 -48.32 10.93 -30.31
CA PHE A 81 -48.18 10.25 -31.63
C PHE A 81 -47.08 10.60 -32.66
N SER A 82 -46.24 9.62 -33.03
CA SER A 82 -46.43 8.72 -34.21
C SER A 82 -45.17 7.95 -34.58
N ALA A 83 -45.38 6.77 -35.16
CA ALA A 83 -44.43 5.74 -35.56
C ALA A 83 -43.45 6.16 -36.67
N ASP A 84 -42.31 5.45 -36.72
CA ASP A 84 -41.77 4.98 -37.99
C ASP A 84 -41.07 3.62 -37.81
N ASP A 85 -41.54 2.67 -38.61
CA ASP A 85 -41.02 1.33 -38.85
C ASP A 85 -39.69 1.40 -39.61
N SER A 86 -38.72 0.55 -39.26
CA SER A 86 -37.99 -0.28 -40.23
C SER A 86 -37.04 -1.29 -39.57
N PRO A 87 -36.79 -2.43 -40.24
CA PRO A 87 -36.42 -3.70 -39.61
C PRO A 87 -34.91 -3.91 -39.57
N SER A 88 -34.40 -4.81 -38.72
CA SER A 88 -33.30 -5.72 -39.10
C SER A 88 -32.77 -6.56 -37.93
N ILE A 89 -33.04 -7.87 -38.05
CA ILE A 89 -32.10 -9.00 -37.82
C ILE A 89 -31.64 -9.24 -36.38
N ALA A 90 -32.25 -10.27 -35.78
CA ALA A 90 -31.67 -11.02 -34.68
C ALA A 90 -30.35 -11.68 -35.12
N GLY A 91 -29.24 -11.24 -34.50
CA GLY A 91 -27.95 -11.92 -34.44
C GLY A 91 -27.65 -12.33 -33.00
N PRO A 92 -26.75 -13.31 -32.77
CA PRO A 92 -26.84 -14.26 -31.68
C PRO A 92 -26.64 -13.64 -30.31
N SER A 93 -27.45 -14.13 -29.37
CA SER A 93 -27.27 -14.00 -27.93
C SER A 93 -25.84 -14.32 -27.50
N GLY A 94 -25.22 -13.37 -26.78
CA GLY A 94 -24.01 -13.60 -26.00
C GLY A 94 -22.78 -12.80 -26.44
N VAL A 95 -22.81 -11.47 -26.34
CA VAL A 95 -21.59 -10.66 -26.22
C VAL A 95 -21.91 -9.45 -25.35
N SER A 96 -21.09 -9.24 -24.33
CA SER A 96 -21.09 -8.03 -23.52
C SER A 96 -21.00 -6.77 -24.36
N SER A 97 -21.81 -5.77 -24.01
CA SER A 97 -21.71 -4.47 -24.64
C SER A 97 -20.52 -3.71 -24.05
N ASP A 98 -19.34 -3.97 -24.61
CA ASP A 98 -18.18 -3.10 -24.54
C ASP A 98 -18.59 -1.65 -24.88
N GLU A 99 -18.32 -0.70 -23.97
CA GLU A 99 -18.61 0.72 -24.18
C GLU A 99 -17.32 1.47 -24.54
N PHE A 100 -17.34 2.20 -25.65
CA PHE A 100 -16.18 2.97 -26.10
C PHE A 100 -16.40 4.45 -25.81
N PHE A 101 -15.40 5.13 -25.25
CA PHE A 101 -15.44 6.55 -24.92
C PHE A 101 -14.29 7.30 -25.58
N ASP A 102 -14.51 8.54 -25.98
CA ASP A 102 -13.50 9.35 -26.62
C ASP A 102 -12.40 9.66 -25.61
N ALA A 103 -11.17 9.31 -25.96
CA ALA A 103 -10.03 9.44 -25.06
C ALA A 103 -9.78 10.89 -24.64
N GLU A 104 -10.10 11.86 -25.51
CA GLU A 104 -9.92 13.28 -25.22
C GLU A 104 -11.00 13.84 -24.29
N SER A 105 -12.20 13.25 -24.32
CA SER A 105 -13.33 13.64 -23.45
C SER A 105 -13.16 13.22 -21.98
N LEU A 106 -12.24 12.29 -21.72
CA LEU A 106 -11.92 11.78 -20.40
C LEU A 106 -10.85 12.60 -19.66
N VAL A 107 -10.15 13.49 -20.37
CA VAL A 107 -9.12 14.36 -19.78
C VAL A 107 -9.79 15.66 -19.32
N PRO A 108 -9.81 15.97 -18.00
CA PRO A 108 -10.42 17.21 -17.52
C PRO A 108 -9.65 18.41 -18.07
N GLN A 109 -10.27 19.19 -18.96
CA GLN A 109 -9.67 20.43 -19.44
C GLN A 109 -9.95 21.56 -18.44
N GLY A 110 -9.07 21.71 -17.45
CA GLY A 110 -9.10 22.83 -16.49
C GLY A 110 -10.19 22.74 -15.40
N GLU A 111 -10.06 23.59 -14.38
CA GLU A 111 -10.73 23.50 -13.06
C GLU A 111 -12.27 23.61 -13.04
N MET A 112 -12.94 23.70 -14.20
CA MET A 112 -14.40 23.87 -14.28
C MET A 112 -15.08 23.02 -15.38
N ALA A 113 -14.37 22.13 -16.07
CA ALA A 113 -14.98 21.30 -17.10
C ALA A 113 -15.58 20.02 -16.50
N LYS A 114 -16.88 20.02 -16.21
CA LYS A 114 -17.66 18.78 -16.12
C LYS A 114 -17.81 18.19 -17.54
N SER A 115 -16.74 17.65 -18.11
CA SER A 115 -16.87 16.89 -19.36
C SER A 115 -17.54 15.56 -19.03
N THR A 116 -18.80 15.42 -19.43
CA THR A 116 -19.43 14.09 -19.44
C THR A 116 -18.71 13.25 -20.49
N PRO A 117 -18.21 12.05 -20.14
CA PRO A 117 -17.52 11.19 -21.08
C PRO A 117 -18.33 11.01 -22.37
N HIS A 118 -17.72 11.30 -23.52
CA HIS A 118 -18.39 11.20 -24.80
C HIS A 118 -18.30 9.77 -25.33
N LYS A 119 -19.44 9.09 -25.49
CA LYS A 119 -19.48 7.71 -25.98
C LYS A 119 -19.28 7.68 -27.50
N VAL A 120 -18.37 6.85 -27.98
CA VAL A 120 -18.01 6.70 -29.40
C VAL A 120 -18.40 5.32 -29.91
N ASN A 121 -18.55 5.20 -31.23
CA ASN A 121 -18.71 3.92 -31.89
C ASN A 121 -17.55 3.71 -32.88
N PRO A 122 -16.57 2.84 -32.56
CA PRO A 122 -15.40 2.59 -33.40
C PRO A 122 -15.71 2.15 -34.83
N ARG A 123 -16.87 1.52 -35.06
CA ARG A 123 -17.30 1.09 -36.40
C ARG A 123 -17.74 2.25 -37.28
N LEU A 124 -18.31 3.29 -36.67
CA LEU A 124 -18.78 4.49 -37.36
C LEU A 124 -17.71 5.59 -37.39
N GLN A 125 -16.78 5.56 -36.43
CA GLN A 125 -15.75 6.57 -36.24
C GLN A 125 -14.36 5.92 -36.10
N PRO A 126 -13.83 5.24 -37.13
CA PRO A 126 -12.60 4.44 -37.04
C PRO A 126 -11.33 5.28 -36.82
N ALA A 127 -11.37 6.60 -37.10
CA ALA A 127 -10.28 7.52 -36.88
C ALA A 127 -10.25 8.13 -35.46
N SER A 128 -11.30 7.92 -34.65
CA SER A 128 -11.34 8.40 -33.27
C SER A 128 -10.40 7.58 -32.38
N LYS A 129 -9.70 8.24 -31.45
CA LYS A 129 -8.99 7.55 -30.36
C LYS A 129 -9.98 7.31 -29.24
N TYR A 130 -10.18 6.07 -28.86
CA TYR A 130 -11.17 5.71 -27.85
C TYR A 130 -10.58 4.79 -26.77
N VAL A 131 -11.16 4.90 -25.57
CA VAL A 131 -10.94 3.99 -24.45
C VAL A 131 -12.07 2.97 -24.46
N LEU A 132 -11.71 1.68 -24.42
CA LEU A 132 -12.65 0.59 -24.28
C LEU A 132 -12.92 0.28 -22.81
N VAL A 133 -14.16 0.47 -22.37
CA VAL A 133 -14.66 0.07 -21.06
C VAL A 133 -15.41 -1.26 -21.23
N ARG A 134 -14.76 -2.35 -20.80
CA ARG A 134 -15.38 -3.67 -20.78
C ARG A 134 -16.22 -3.81 -19.51
N LYS A 135 -17.52 -4.05 -19.65
CA LYS A 135 -18.43 -4.33 -18.51
C LYS A 135 -18.22 -5.74 -17.90
N ASP A 136 -17.38 -6.57 -18.52
CA ASP A 136 -17.20 -7.99 -18.21
C ASP A 136 -16.23 -8.35 -17.10
N PHE A 137 -15.61 -7.38 -16.44
CA PHE A 137 -15.08 -7.67 -15.13
C PHE A 137 -16.26 -7.81 -14.19
N ALA A 138 -16.79 -9.03 -14.07
CA ALA A 138 -17.79 -9.38 -13.08
C ALA A 138 -17.34 -8.81 -11.74
N GLN A 139 -18.04 -7.75 -11.30
CA GLN A 139 -17.72 -6.96 -10.10
C GLN A 139 -17.60 -7.86 -8.85
N ASP A 140 -18.20 -9.06 -8.91
CA ASP A 140 -18.23 -10.05 -7.84
C ASP A 140 -17.20 -11.19 -7.94
N THR A 141 -16.30 -11.18 -8.93
CA THR A 141 -15.24 -12.20 -8.98
C THR A 141 -14.27 -12.07 -7.81
N TYR A 142 -13.79 -13.22 -7.32
CA TYR A 142 -12.83 -13.28 -6.21
C TYR A 142 -11.57 -12.43 -6.49
N SER A 143 -11.05 -12.51 -7.72
CA SER A 143 -9.91 -11.70 -8.16
C SER A 143 -10.22 -10.20 -8.21
N ALA A 144 -11.40 -9.78 -8.70
CA ALA A 144 -11.78 -8.37 -8.70
C ALA A 144 -11.89 -7.81 -7.28
N LYS A 145 -12.42 -8.60 -6.33
CA LYS A 145 -12.48 -8.23 -4.91
C LYS A 145 -11.10 -8.13 -4.28
N LEU A 146 -10.16 -9.03 -4.61
CA LEU A 146 -8.76 -8.91 -4.15
C LEU A 146 -8.12 -7.61 -4.65
N VAL A 147 -8.29 -7.28 -5.92
CA VAL A 147 -7.77 -6.01 -6.49
C VAL A 147 -8.44 -4.79 -5.85
N ALA A 148 -9.74 -4.86 -5.55
CA ALA A 148 -10.44 -3.80 -4.85
C ALA A 148 -9.93 -3.61 -3.41
N ALA A 149 -9.65 -4.70 -2.69
CA ALA A 149 -9.04 -4.67 -1.37
C ALA A 149 -7.63 -4.07 -1.41
N ASP A 150 -6.76 -4.51 -2.34
CA ASP A 150 -5.42 -3.94 -2.52
C ASP A 150 -5.47 -2.43 -2.82
N ARG A 151 -6.41 -2.00 -3.66
CA ARG A 151 -6.62 -0.57 -3.92
C ARG A 151 -7.06 0.17 -2.66
N ALA A 152 -7.96 -0.40 -1.86
CA ALA A 152 -8.37 0.21 -0.60
C ALA A 152 -7.19 0.34 0.38
N MET A 153 -6.33 -0.68 0.46
CA MET A 153 -5.09 -0.66 1.24
C MET A 153 -4.16 0.47 0.81
N LYS A 154 -3.88 0.60 -0.50
CA LYS A 154 -3.03 1.66 -1.06
C LYS A 154 -3.60 3.07 -0.86
N LEU A 155 -4.92 3.18 -0.68
CA LEU A 155 -5.60 4.45 -0.40
C LEU A 155 -5.70 4.75 1.10
N GLY A 156 -5.14 3.91 1.98
CA GLY A 156 -5.25 4.05 3.43
C GLY A 156 -6.64 3.75 3.99
N ARG A 157 -7.54 3.17 3.19
CA ARG A 157 -8.93 2.85 3.58
C ARG A 157 -9.00 1.45 4.19
N TYR A 158 -8.34 1.28 5.32
CA TYR A 158 -8.14 -0.03 5.93
C TYR A 158 -9.45 -0.69 6.38
N ASP A 159 -10.42 0.07 6.92
CA ASP A 159 -11.74 -0.47 7.28
C ASP A 159 -12.46 -1.08 6.07
N SER A 160 -12.52 -0.34 4.96
CA SER A 160 -13.11 -0.85 3.72
C SER A 160 -12.35 -2.05 3.14
N ALA A 161 -11.02 -2.07 3.29
CA ALA A 161 -10.21 -3.21 2.89
C ALA A 161 -10.58 -4.46 3.72
N VAL A 162 -10.70 -4.32 5.04
CA VAL A 162 -11.12 -5.41 5.94
C VAL A 162 -12.49 -5.95 5.56
N ASP A 163 -13.48 -5.09 5.27
CA ASP A 163 -14.83 -5.55 4.87
C ASP A 163 -14.79 -6.43 3.61
N ILE A 164 -14.03 -6.02 2.60
CA ILE A 164 -13.86 -6.79 1.36
C ILE A 164 -13.13 -8.10 1.66
N LEU A 165 -12.04 -8.04 2.43
CA LEU A 165 -11.20 -9.19 2.76
C LEU A 165 -11.92 -10.20 3.65
N ASP A 166 -12.81 -9.76 4.54
CA ASP A 166 -13.66 -10.63 5.32
C ASP A 166 -14.59 -11.45 4.43
N SER A 167 -15.17 -10.84 3.39
CA SER A 167 -15.97 -11.59 2.42
C SER A 167 -15.13 -12.62 1.66
N LEU A 168 -13.88 -12.29 1.32
CA LEU A 168 -12.95 -13.17 0.63
C LEU A 168 -12.53 -14.34 1.51
N VAL A 169 -12.13 -14.09 2.76
CA VAL A 169 -11.74 -15.13 3.73
C VAL A 169 -12.93 -16.02 4.09
N LYS A 170 -14.16 -15.49 4.16
CA LYS A 170 -15.38 -16.30 4.33
C LYS A 170 -15.61 -17.25 3.16
N SER A 171 -15.38 -16.79 1.93
CA SER A 171 -15.56 -17.60 0.72
C SER A 171 -14.43 -18.62 0.49
N ASN A 172 -13.19 -18.26 0.83
CA ASN A 172 -12.02 -19.12 0.76
C ASN A 172 -11.09 -18.82 1.94
N SER A 173 -11.23 -19.61 3.01
CA SER A 173 -10.48 -19.42 4.26
C SER A 173 -9.02 -19.90 4.19
N ARG A 174 -8.57 -20.38 3.03
CA ARG A 174 -7.21 -20.92 2.82
C ARG A 174 -6.45 -20.18 1.72
N ASP A 175 -6.89 -19.00 1.29
CA ASP A 175 -6.08 -18.14 0.41
C ASP A 175 -5.08 -17.33 1.25
N PRO A 176 -3.77 -17.61 1.15
CA PRO A 176 -2.76 -16.86 1.90
C PRO A 176 -2.76 -15.37 1.57
N ARG A 177 -3.13 -14.98 0.34
CA ARG A 177 -3.15 -13.56 -0.08
C ARG A 177 -4.22 -12.78 0.66
N ALA A 178 -5.44 -13.32 0.71
CA ALA A 178 -6.55 -12.67 1.41
C ALA A 178 -6.29 -12.60 2.92
N LEU A 179 -5.75 -13.67 3.52
CA LEU A 179 -5.37 -13.70 4.93
C LEU A 179 -4.27 -12.69 5.24
N MET A 180 -3.21 -12.65 4.42
CA MET A 180 -2.09 -11.72 4.56
C MET A 180 -2.56 -10.26 4.44
N SER A 181 -3.29 -9.92 3.38
CA SER A 181 -3.81 -8.56 3.19
C SER A 181 -4.73 -8.15 4.34
N ARG A 182 -5.53 -9.08 4.88
CA ARG A 182 -6.41 -8.79 6.02
C ARG A 182 -5.62 -8.56 7.29
N ALA A 183 -4.59 -9.38 7.55
CA ALA A 183 -3.72 -9.20 8.70
C ALA A 183 -3.04 -7.83 8.70
N VAL A 184 -2.55 -7.37 7.54
CA VAL A 184 -1.95 -6.04 7.38
C VAL A 184 -2.97 -4.93 7.61
N ALA A 185 -4.18 -5.06 7.06
CA ALA A 185 -5.26 -4.10 7.26
C ALA A 185 -5.66 -3.99 8.74
N LEU A 186 -5.82 -5.13 9.40
CA LEU A 186 -6.13 -5.23 10.84
C LEU A 186 -5.02 -4.63 11.69
N GLN A 187 -3.75 -4.88 11.35
CA GLN A 187 -2.60 -4.27 12.01
C GLN A 187 -2.62 -2.74 11.90
N LYS A 188 -2.90 -2.20 10.70
CA LYS A 188 -3.00 -0.74 10.49
C LYS A 188 -4.17 -0.11 11.25
N LEU A 189 -5.20 -0.90 11.58
CA LEU A 189 -6.33 -0.50 12.45
C LEU A 189 -6.07 -0.76 13.95
N GLY A 190 -4.88 -1.24 14.34
CA GLY A 190 -4.56 -1.56 15.74
C GLY A 190 -5.21 -2.85 16.27
N ARG A 191 -5.88 -3.65 15.41
CA ARG A 191 -6.51 -4.93 15.76
C ARG A 191 -5.47 -6.06 15.77
N PHE A 192 -4.48 -5.97 16.65
CA PHE A 192 -3.27 -6.80 16.62
C PHE A 192 -3.52 -8.30 16.87
N ASP A 193 -4.46 -8.66 17.74
CA ASP A 193 -4.76 -10.07 18.03
C ASP A 193 -5.35 -10.79 16.81
N GLU A 194 -6.25 -10.12 16.09
CA GLU A 194 -6.85 -10.65 14.87
C GLU A 194 -5.83 -10.71 13.72
N ALA A 195 -4.98 -9.69 13.61
CA ALA A 195 -3.88 -9.67 12.66
C ALA A 195 -2.92 -10.85 12.90
N MET A 196 -2.50 -11.07 14.15
CA MET A 196 -1.63 -12.20 14.53
C MET A 196 -2.26 -13.54 14.17
N ALA A 197 -3.56 -13.72 14.44
CA ALA A 197 -4.27 -14.95 14.10
C ALA A 197 -4.29 -15.25 12.59
N ASP A 198 -4.35 -14.22 11.74
CA ASP A 198 -4.30 -14.39 10.29
C ASP A 198 -2.88 -14.57 9.76
N TYR A 199 -1.88 -13.90 10.34
CA TYR A 199 -0.48 -14.17 10.04
C TYR A 199 -0.11 -15.62 10.37
N GLU A 200 -0.51 -16.13 11.55
CA GLU A 200 -0.27 -17.54 11.93
C GLU A 200 -0.93 -18.54 10.98
N LYS A 201 -2.13 -18.24 10.47
CA LYS A 201 -2.77 -19.08 9.44
C LYS A 201 -2.00 -19.01 8.13
N THR A 202 -1.55 -17.82 7.75
CA THR A 202 -0.79 -17.60 6.52
C THR A 202 0.55 -18.33 6.57
N GLU A 203 1.28 -18.25 7.69
CA GLU A 203 2.54 -18.99 7.92
C GLU A 203 2.34 -20.51 7.83
N LYS A 204 1.23 -21.05 8.36
CA LYS A 204 0.90 -22.47 8.24
C LYS A 204 0.63 -22.90 6.79
N LEU A 205 0.12 -22.01 5.96
CA LEU A 205 -0.20 -22.28 4.55
C LEU A 205 1.02 -22.05 3.65
N ASP A 206 1.84 -21.06 3.96
CA ASP A 206 3.05 -20.68 3.24
C ASP A 206 4.22 -20.42 4.21
N PRO A 207 4.91 -21.48 4.66
CA PRO A 207 5.98 -21.37 5.66
C PRO A 207 7.24 -20.63 5.16
N ASN A 208 7.35 -20.40 3.85
CA ASN A 208 8.49 -19.76 3.22
C ASN A 208 8.26 -18.27 2.98
N ASN A 209 7.06 -17.75 3.27
CA ASN A 209 6.77 -16.34 3.17
C ASN A 209 7.50 -15.55 4.26
N ILE A 210 8.58 -14.88 3.88
CA ILE A 210 9.41 -14.10 4.81
C ILE A 210 8.66 -12.86 5.30
N GLU A 211 7.84 -12.23 4.45
CA GLU A 211 7.06 -11.04 4.84
C GLU A 211 6.10 -11.33 6.00
N VAL A 212 5.48 -12.51 6.02
CA VAL A 212 4.63 -12.94 7.16
C VAL A 212 5.45 -12.98 8.45
N LYS A 213 6.64 -13.58 8.40
CA LYS A 213 7.53 -13.69 9.58
C LYS A 213 7.98 -12.32 10.05
N VAL A 214 8.37 -11.44 9.13
CA VAL A 214 8.79 -10.06 9.42
C VAL A 214 7.66 -9.28 10.09
N ASN A 215 6.43 -9.36 9.57
CA ASN A 215 5.29 -8.68 10.15
C ASN A 215 4.93 -9.23 11.54
N MET A 216 4.92 -10.55 11.73
CA MET A 216 4.69 -11.16 13.03
C MET A 216 5.75 -10.74 14.06
N LEU A 217 7.02 -10.66 13.66
CA LEU A 217 8.11 -10.19 14.53
C LEU A 217 7.98 -8.71 14.85
N GLY A 218 7.51 -7.88 13.92
CA GLY A 218 7.17 -6.49 14.17
C GLY A 218 6.08 -6.35 15.24
N LEU A 219 4.98 -7.12 15.13
CA LEU A 219 3.94 -7.17 16.16
C LEU A 219 4.49 -7.67 17.49
N LEU A 220 5.30 -8.73 17.48
CA LEU A 220 5.93 -9.27 18.69
C LEU A 220 6.83 -8.21 19.36
N GLY A 221 7.52 -7.39 18.57
CA GLY A 221 8.41 -6.33 19.03
C GLY A 221 7.72 -5.31 19.91
N THR A 222 6.45 -4.99 19.63
CA THR A 222 5.65 -4.07 20.46
C THR A 222 5.52 -4.50 21.92
N LYS A 223 5.57 -5.81 22.21
CA LYS A 223 5.40 -6.38 23.56
C LYS A 223 6.69 -7.00 24.10
N PHE A 224 7.53 -7.53 23.23
CA PHE A 224 8.74 -8.27 23.57
C PHE A 224 9.91 -7.88 22.63
N PRO A 225 10.37 -6.63 22.69
CA PRO A 225 11.32 -6.09 21.71
C PRO A 225 12.65 -6.86 21.68
N ALA A 226 13.22 -7.23 22.83
CA ALA A 226 14.47 -8.00 22.88
C ALA A 226 14.35 -9.40 22.22
N VAL A 227 13.18 -10.04 22.32
CA VAL A 227 12.93 -11.35 21.68
C VAL A 227 12.77 -11.19 20.18
N ALA A 228 12.03 -10.16 19.75
CA ALA A 228 11.84 -9.83 18.35
C ALA A 228 13.17 -9.48 17.68
N LEU A 229 14.00 -8.64 18.31
CA LEU A 229 15.30 -8.23 17.79
C LEU A 229 16.20 -9.43 17.50
N ARG A 230 16.35 -10.35 18.47
CA ARG A 230 17.16 -11.55 18.27
C ARG A 230 16.70 -12.35 17.06
N ARG A 231 15.39 -12.57 16.92
CA ARG A 231 14.82 -13.33 15.81
C ARG A 231 14.96 -12.60 14.47
N LEU A 232 14.86 -11.28 14.45
CA LEU A 232 15.07 -10.47 13.25
C LEU A 232 16.53 -10.50 12.80
N LEU A 233 17.49 -10.45 13.74
CA LEU A 233 18.91 -10.60 13.44
C LEU A 233 19.21 -11.98 12.85
N ASP A 234 18.69 -13.06 13.45
CA ASP A 234 18.81 -14.42 12.91
C ASP A 234 18.23 -14.52 11.47
N LEU A 235 17.11 -13.84 11.22
CA LEU A 235 16.47 -13.82 9.90
C LEU A 235 17.29 -13.02 8.88
N HIS A 236 17.92 -11.92 9.30
CA HIS A 236 18.78 -11.09 8.46
C HIS A 236 20.04 -11.83 8.01
N GLU A 237 20.62 -12.70 8.85
CA GLU A 237 21.80 -13.49 8.47
C GLU A 237 21.55 -14.35 7.22
N SER A 238 20.32 -14.84 7.05
CA SER A 238 19.89 -15.67 5.92
C SER A 238 19.26 -14.89 4.76
N HIS A 239 18.82 -13.65 4.98
CA HIS A 239 18.11 -12.81 4.01
C HIS A 239 18.66 -11.38 4.02
N GLN A 240 19.91 -11.22 3.62
CA GLN A 240 20.66 -9.96 3.74
C GLN A 240 20.12 -8.84 2.83
N ASP A 241 19.43 -9.21 1.75
CA ASP A 241 18.86 -8.33 0.73
C ASP A 241 17.39 -7.94 1.00
N HIS A 242 16.83 -8.35 2.13
CA HIS A 242 15.43 -8.06 2.46
C HIS A 242 15.27 -6.74 3.24
N VAL A 243 14.76 -5.71 2.56
CA VAL A 243 14.56 -4.35 3.11
C VAL A 243 13.69 -4.36 4.36
N GLY A 244 12.58 -5.10 4.33
CA GLY A 244 11.65 -5.19 5.47
C GLY A 244 12.30 -5.69 6.77
N ILE A 245 13.29 -6.59 6.70
CA ILE A 245 13.97 -7.10 7.90
C ILE A 245 14.79 -5.99 8.55
N VAL A 246 15.64 -5.31 7.77
CA VAL A 246 16.50 -4.24 8.31
C VAL A 246 15.67 -3.06 8.80
N ALA A 247 14.55 -2.73 8.14
CA ALA A 247 13.61 -1.73 8.62
C ALA A 247 12.98 -2.13 9.96
N GLN A 248 12.56 -3.39 10.14
CA GLN A 248 12.03 -3.86 11.43
C GLN A 248 13.09 -3.88 12.53
N ILE A 249 14.32 -4.30 12.24
CA ILE A 249 15.42 -4.26 13.21
C ILE A 249 15.57 -2.83 13.73
N ALA A 250 15.58 -1.85 12.83
CA ALA A 250 15.73 -0.45 13.21
C ALA A 250 14.60 0.04 14.14
N VAL A 251 13.35 -0.34 13.85
CA VAL A 251 12.20 0.02 14.70
C VAL A 251 12.32 -0.62 16.08
N VAL A 252 12.72 -1.89 16.17
CA VAL A 252 12.86 -2.58 17.46
C VAL A 252 14.06 -2.06 18.26
N GLU A 253 15.18 -1.74 17.61
CA GLU A 253 16.33 -1.07 18.26
C GLU A 253 15.92 0.31 18.82
N ALA A 254 15.11 1.07 18.08
CA ALA A 254 14.58 2.34 18.56
C ALA A 254 13.67 2.17 19.79
N GLN A 255 12.83 1.13 19.81
CA GLN A 255 12.00 0.79 20.98
C GLN A 255 12.84 0.42 22.21
N LEU A 256 14.03 -0.14 22.01
CA LEU A 256 14.98 -0.46 23.09
C LEU A 256 15.81 0.76 23.53
N GLY A 257 15.71 1.89 22.82
CA GLY A 257 16.47 3.12 23.08
C GLY A 257 17.85 3.15 22.41
N ASP A 258 18.21 2.13 21.64
CA ASP A 258 19.47 2.02 20.92
C ASP A 258 19.43 2.82 19.60
N PHE A 259 19.24 4.14 19.71
CA PHE A 259 19.04 5.04 18.55
C PHE A 259 20.18 4.98 17.53
N GLN A 260 21.41 4.71 17.97
CA GLN A 260 22.56 4.59 17.08
C GLN A 260 22.42 3.39 16.12
N ASN A 261 22.04 2.21 16.64
CA ASN A 261 21.79 1.04 15.82
C ASN A 261 20.53 1.22 14.96
N ALA A 262 19.50 1.82 15.54
CA ALA A 262 18.28 2.13 14.80
C ALA A 262 18.57 2.96 13.54
N MET A 263 19.33 4.06 13.67
CA MET A 263 19.74 4.90 12.54
C MET A 263 20.62 4.15 11.53
N LYS A 264 21.52 3.27 12.00
CA LYS A 264 22.36 2.44 11.12
C LYS A 264 21.50 1.52 10.25
N TYR A 265 20.57 0.77 10.83
CA TYR A 265 19.73 -0.18 10.09
C TYR A 265 18.71 0.52 9.19
N LEU A 266 18.15 1.65 9.62
CA LEU A 266 17.33 2.49 8.74
C LEU A 266 18.13 3.09 7.59
N GLY A 267 19.40 3.45 7.80
CA GLY A 267 20.30 3.90 6.74
C GLY A 267 20.54 2.81 5.69
N MET A 268 20.64 1.55 6.12
CA MET A 268 20.69 0.40 5.20
C MET A 268 19.38 0.26 4.43
N ALA A 269 18.23 0.30 5.11
CA ALA A 269 16.92 0.23 4.46
C ALA A 269 16.74 1.31 3.39
N ALA A 270 17.02 2.58 3.75
CA ALA A 270 16.95 3.72 2.83
C ALA A 270 17.98 3.66 1.68
N SER A 271 19.05 2.88 1.81
CA SER A 271 20.00 2.67 0.70
C SER A 271 19.51 1.61 -0.28
N MET A 272 18.69 0.66 0.18
CA MET A 272 18.10 -0.40 -0.62
C MET A 272 16.80 0.05 -1.30
N ASP A 273 16.02 0.88 -0.61
CA ASP A 273 14.76 1.47 -1.06
C ASP A 273 14.77 3.00 -0.83
N PRO A 274 15.42 3.78 -1.72
CA PRO A 274 15.62 5.21 -1.52
C PRO A 274 14.37 6.08 -1.70
N ASP A 275 13.34 5.54 -2.35
CA ASP A 275 12.11 6.28 -2.68
C ASP A 275 11.03 6.13 -1.59
N ASN A 276 11.27 5.28 -0.59
CA ASN A 276 10.33 5.02 0.50
C ASN A 276 10.39 6.08 1.60
N ALA A 277 9.34 6.90 1.65
CA ALA A 277 9.19 7.98 2.61
C ALA A 277 9.16 7.50 4.07
N SER A 278 8.65 6.30 4.34
CA SER A 278 8.51 5.76 5.70
C SER A 278 9.86 5.53 6.39
N HIS A 279 10.93 5.25 5.62
CA HIS A 279 12.29 5.19 6.17
C HIS A 279 12.75 6.54 6.71
N PHE A 280 12.59 7.61 5.94
CA PHE A 280 12.98 8.95 6.38
C PHE A 280 12.07 9.47 7.50
N PHE A 281 10.78 9.14 7.47
CA PHE A 281 9.87 9.44 8.57
C PHE A 281 10.32 8.78 9.88
N ASN A 282 10.65 7.48 9.85
CA ASN A 282 11.16 6.77 11.03
C ASN A 282 12.50 7.33 11.52
N MET A 283 13.40 7.73 10.62
CA MET A 283 14.63 8.44 10.99
C MET A 283 14.34 9.77 11.69
N GLY A 284 13.35 10.53 11.21
CA GLY A 284 12.88 11.76 11.85
C GLY A 284 12.38 11.51 13.26
N VAL A 285 11.52 10.51 13.46
CA VAL A 285 11.01 10.10 14.78
C VAL A 285 12.14 9.69 15.72
N ILE A 286 13.11 8.90 15.25
CA ILE A 286 14.24 8.46 16.06
C ILE A 286 15.14 9.62 16.45
N ALA A 287 15.47 10.51 15.51
CA ALA A 287 16.29 11.69 15.78
C ALA A 287 15.59 12.65 16.76
N ASP A 288 14.27 12.81 16.66
CA ASP A 288 13.47 13.61 17.58
C ASP A 288 13.51 13.03 19.00
N ARG A 289 13.30 11.72 19.14
CA ARG A 289 13.43 11.00 20.42
C ARG A 289 14.83 11.05 21.01
N ALA A 290 15.86 11.12 20.18
CA ALA A 290 17.25 11.31 20.60
C ALA A 290 17.57 12.76 21.02
N GLY A 291 16.64 13.70 20.87
CA GLY A 291 16.84 15.13 21.13
C GLY A 291 17.62 15.86 20.04
N GLU A 292 17.83 15.23 18.88
CA GLU A 292 18.53 15.80 17.73
C GLU A 292 17.57 16.58 16.82
N THR A 293 16.93 17.60 17.39
CA THR A 293 15.80 18.32 16.78
C THR A 293 16.07 18.82 15.36
N LYS A 294 17.26 19.40 15.11
CA LYS A 294 17.64 19.90 13.77
C LYS A 294 17.73 18.79 12.72
N VAL A 295 18.23 17.63 13.14
CA VAL A 295 18.35 16.45 12.28
C VAL A 295 16.97 15.87 12.01
N ALA A 296 16.12 15.79 13.04
CA ALA A 296 14.73 15.36 12.92
C ALA A 296 13.94 16.18 11.88
N VAL A 297 14.04 17.53 11.94
CA VAL A 297 13.38 18.42 10.96
C VAL A 297 13.80 18.08 9.52
N SER A 298 15.09 17.87 9.27
CA SER A 298 15.60 17.54 7.93
C SER A 298 15.04 16.21 7.42
N TYR A 299 14.91 15.21 8.29
CA TYR A 299 14.34 13.91 7.92
C TYR A 299 12.83 13.96 7.68
N TYR A 300 12.09 14.70 8.51
CA TYR A 300 10.66 14.91 8.31
C TYR A 300 10.35 15.64 6.99
N GLU A 301 11.12 16.68 6.66
CA GLU A 301 10.98 17.39 5.38
C GLU A 301 11.24 16.46 4.20
N LYS A 302 12.31 15.66 4.26
CA LYS A 302 12.62 14.67 3.23
C LYS A 302 11.54 13.60 3.11
N ALA A 303 10.96 13.14 4.22
CA ALA A 303 9.86 12.19 4.20
C ALA A 303 8.63 12.78 3.50
N LEU A 304 8.26 14.03 3.81
CA LEU A 304 7.15 14.73 3.16
C LEU A 304 7.38 14.93 1.65
N GLU A 305 8.61 15.22 1.24
CA GLU A 305 9.00 15.34 -0.17
C GLU A 305 8.79 14.00 -0.90
N LEU A 306 9.39 12.92 -0.39
CA LEU A 306 9.29 11.58 -1.00
C LEU A 306 7.86 11.06 -1.01
N ASP A 307 7.10 11.28 0.06
CA ASP A 307 5.70 10.89 0.12
C ASP A 307 4.85 11.65 -0.91
N SER A 308 5.21 12.90 -1.22
CA SER A 308 4.52 13.68 -2.25
C SER A 308 4.86 13.17 -3.67
N ILE A 309 6.10 12.74 -3.91
CA ILE A 309 6.57 12.29 -5.22
C ILE A 309 6.15 10.84 -5.50
N TYR A 310 6.38 9.94 -4.55
CA TYR A 310 6.25 8.49 -4.72
C TYR A 310 5.09 7.90 -3.90
N GLY A 311 4.76 8.48 -2.75
CA GLY A 311 3.73 7.98 -1.83
C GLY A 311 2.30 8.51 -2.06
N ALA A 312 2.11 9.39 -3.05
CA ALA A 312 0.85 10.08 -3.33
C ALA A 312 0.23 10.77 -2.09
N GLY A 313 1.06 11.16 -1.11
CA GLY A 313 0.64 11.85 0.10
C GLY A 313 0.02 10.96 1.18
N LYS A 314 0.27 9.64 1.18
CA LYS A 314 -0.48 8.65 2.00
C LYS A 314 0.38 7.63 2.73
N THR A 315 1.69 7.61 2.49
CA THR A 315 2.59 6.61 3.08
C THR A 315 3.03 6.98 4.48
N ILE A 316 2.99 8.27 4.83
CA ILE A 316 3.34 8.76 6.17
C ILE A 316 2.18 9.56 6.76
N PRO A 317 2.08 9.66 8.10
CA PRO A 317 1.06 10.47 8.76
C PRO A 317 1.40 11.97 8.63
N ARG A 318 1.12 12.55 7.46
CA ARG A 318 1.52 13.94 7.12
C ARG A 318 1.04 14.96 8.15
N ASP A 319 -0.19 14.83 8.63
CA ASP A 319 -0.77 15.75 9.61
C ASP A 319 0.04 15.75 10.91
N ALA A 320 0.38 14.57 11.44
CA ALA A 320 1.23 14.43 12.61
C ALA A 320 2.65 14.99 12.38
N VAL A 321 3.20 14.81 11.17
CA VAL A 321 4.50 15.40 10.79
C VAL A 321 4.42 16.92 10.77
N TYR A 322 3.38 17.51 10.19
CA TYR A 322 3.20 18.96 10.14
C TYR A 322 3.01 19.56 11.54
N GLU A 323 2.20 18.92 12.38
CA GLU A 323 2.01 19.31 13.79
C GLU A 323 3.33 19.27 14.55
N ARG A 324 4.09 18.18 14.41
CA ARG A 324 5.38 18.07 15.09
C ARG A 324 6.37 19.11 14.60
N LEU A 325 6.49 19.31 13.28
CA LEU A 325 7.33 20.35 12.69
C LEU A 325 6.97 21.76 13.18
N ALA A 326 5.71 22.04 13.46
CA ALA A 326 5.29 23.33 14.01
C ALA A 326 5.77 23.56 15.45
N GLN A 327 6.04 22.49 16.22
CA GLN A 327 6.54 22.57 17.59
C GLN A 327 8.06 22.66 17.68
N ILE A 328 8.77 22.04 16.73
CA ILE A 328 10.23 21.83 16.82
C ILE A 328 11.07 22.75 15.92
N ARG A 329 10.43 23.58 15.09
CA ARG A 329 11.07 24.61 14.25
C ARG A 329 11.25 25.92 15.00
#